data_AF-A0A925YJW5-F1
#
_entry.id   AF-A0A925YJW5-F1
#
_cell.length_a   1.000
_cell.length_b   1.000
_cell.length_c   1.000
_cell.angle_alpha   90.00
_cell.angle_beta   90.00
_cell.angle_gamma   90.00
#
_symmetry.space_group_name_H-M   'P 1'
#
loop_
_entity.id
_entity.type
_entity.pdbx_description
1 polymer ?
#
loop_
_entity_poly.entity_id
_entity_poly.type
_entity_poly.pdbx_seq_one_letter_code
_entity_poly.pdbx_strand_id
1 'polypeptide(L)'
;ICTLRLPDFLGVTELYDRLKERGFIIYRCKADLAARHVQIANMGELPDATIDGFLTAVTAVVETARRRSDTLDGRTPVAAGPIP
;
A
#
# COMPACT_ATOMS: atom_id res chain seq x y z
N ILE A 1 -4.50 13.25 -7.98
CA ILE A 1 -3.51 12.14 -8.03
C ILE A 1 -2.51 12.33 -6.91
N CYS A 2 -2.24 11.29 -6.13
CA CYS A 2 -1.27 11.33 -5.04
C CYS A 2 -0.13 10.35 -5.33
N THR A 3 1.10 10.74 -5.03
CA THR A 3 2.29 9.89 -5.16
C THR A 3 2.76 9.52 -3.75
N LEU A 4 2.92 8.23 -3.48
CA LEU A 4 3.33 7.71 -2.17
C LEU A 4 4.61 6.90 -2.29
N ARG A 5 5.52 7.08 -1.33
CA ARG A 5 6.69 6.22 -1.17
C ARG A 5 6.31 4.99 -0.37
N LEU A 6 6.75 3.81 -0.83
CA LEU A 6 6.58 2.55 -0.12
C LEU A 6 7.66 2.35 0.94
N PRO A 7 7.33 1.67 2.05
CA PRO A 7 8.31 1.26 3.03
C PRO A 7 9.30 0.26 2.44
N ASP A 8 10.52 0.19 2.98
CA ASP A 8 11.61 -0.57 2.38
C ASP A 8 11.32 -2.09 2.32
N PHE A 9 10.50 -2.57 3.25
CA PHE A 9 10.05 -3.96 3.36
C PHE A 9 8.96 -4.36 2.36
N LEU A 10 8.40 -3.43 1.59
CA LEU A 10 7.33 -3.71 0.63
C LEU A 10 7.73 -3.28 -0.79
N GLY A 11 7.66 -4.21 -1.73
CA GLY A 11 7.91 -3.95 -3.15
C GLY A 11 6.70 -3.36 -3.88
N VAL A 12 6.96 -2.51 -4.88
CA VAL A 12 5.90 -1.93 -5.75
C VAL A 12 5.11 -3.01 -6.49
N THR A 13 5.78 -4.04 -7.01
CA THR A 13 5.12 -5.16 -7.69
C THR A 13 4.22 -5.94 -6.75
N GLU A 14 4.70 -6.26 -5.54
CA GLU A 14 3.92 -6.98 -4.54
C GLU A 14 2.65 -6.20 -4.15
N LEU A 15 2.77 -4.91 -3.85
CA LEU A 15 1.61 -4.07 -3.52
C LEU A 15 0.61 -4.03 -4.69
N TYR A 16 1.09 -3.85 -5.92
CA TYR A 16 0.25 -3.80 -7.11
C TYR A 16 -0.54 -5.10 -7.30
N ASP A 17 0.14 -6.25 -7.26
CA ASP A 17 -0.50 -7.54 -7.49
C ASP A 17 -1.54 -7.84 -6.41
N ARG A 18 -1.22 -7.55 -5.14
CA ARG A 18 -2.14 -7.75 -4.01
C ARG A 18 -3.36 -6.85 -4.04
N LEU A 19 -3.22 -5.60 -4.47
CA LEU A 19 -4.37 -4.71 -4.62
C LEU A 19 -5.22 -5.10 -5.83
N LYS A 20 -4.59 -5.53 -6.93
CA LYS A 20 -5.28 -6.02 -8.12
C LYS A 20 -6.14 -7.26 -7.83
N GLU A 21 -5.62 -8.20 -7.04
CA GLU A 21 -6.39 -9.36 -6.53
C GLU A 21 -7.65 -8.95 -5.75
N ARG A 22 -7.64 -7.77 -5.13
CA ARG A 22 -8.75 -7.20 -4.34
C ARG A 22 -9.63 -6.24 -5.15
N GLY A 23 -9.42 -6.14 -6.46
CA GLY A 23 -10.20 -5.29 -7.37
C GLY A 23 -9.74 -3.83 -7.46
N PHE A 24 -8.59 -3.47 -6.89
CA PHE A 24 -8.05 -2.11 -6.93
C PHE A 24 -6.84 -2.02 -7.86
N ILE A 25 -6.78 -0.96 -8.67
CA ILE A 25 -5.64 -0.69 -9.56
C ILE A 25 -4.91 0.55 -9.04
N ILE A 26 -3.60 0.40 -8.84
CA ILE A 26 -2.67 1.52 -8.59
C ILE A 26 -1.66 1.62 -9.72
N TYR A 27 -1.06 2.79 -9.90
CA TYR A 27 -0.10 3.01 -10.97
C TYR A 27 1.34 2.92 -10.45
N ARG A 28 2.21 2.29 -11.24
CA ARG A 28 3.66 2.36 -11.00
C ARG A 28 4.18 3.71 -11.48
N CYS A 29 5.07 4.32 -10.70
CA CYS A 29 5.79 5.49 -11.17
C CYS A 29 6.74 5.12 -12.32
N LYS A 30 7.16 6.10 -13.11
CA LYS A 30 8.15 5.94 -14.19
C LYS A 30 9.57 6.27 -13.71
N ALA A 31 10.57 5.78 -14.44
CA ALA A 31 11.98 6.10 -14.26
C ALA A 31 12.44 5.90 -12.80
N ASP A 32 13.18 6.85 -12.24
CA ASP A 32 13.80 6.76 -10.92
C ASP A 32 12.80 6.53 -9.77
N LEU A 33 11.53 6.90 -9.98
CA LEU A 33 10.48 6.71 -8.99
C LEU A 33 9.87 5.30 -9.00
N ALA A 34 10.07 4.52 -10.08
CA ALA A 34 9.42 3.22 -10.29
C ALA A 34 9.76 2.18 -9.21
N ALA A 35 10.94 2.28 -8.61
CA ALA A 35 11.42 1.29 -7.64
C ALA A 35 10.66 1.34 -6.30
N ARG A 36 10.23 2.54 -5.88
CA ARG A 36 9.72 2.77 -4.51
C ARG A 36 8.49 3.65 -4.41
N HIS A 37 7.96 4.16 -5.52
CA HIS A 37 6.79 5.02 -5.49
C HIS A 37 5.64 4.47 -6.31
N VAL A 38 4.43 4.72 -5.83
CA VAL A 38 3.18 4.40 -6.50
C VAL A 38 2.34 5.66 -6.63
N GLN A 39 1.49 5.69 -7.65
CA GLN A 39 0.50 6.75 -7.81
C GLN A 39 -0.91 6.19 -7.63
N ILE A 40 -1.72 6.93 -6.90
CA ILE A 40 -3.12 6.64 -6.66
C ILE A 40 -3.93 7.76 -7.32
N ALA A 41 -4.76 7.36 -8.28
CA ALA A 41 -5.74 8.25 -8.88
C ALA A 41 -6.96 8.32 -7.95
N ASN A 42 -7.29 9.52 -7.49
CA ASN A 42 -8.40 9.81 -6.60
C ASN A 42 -9.38 10.83 -7.22
N MET A 43 -9.46 10.86 -8.55
CA MET A 43 -10.28 11.80 -9.30
C MET A 43 -11.47 11.09 -9.94
N GLY A 44 -12.57 11.80 -10.13
CA GLY A 44 -13.81 11.28 -10.71
C GLY A 44 -14.85 10.94 -9.64
N GLU A 45 -15.83 10.13 -10.03
CA GLU A 45 -16.88 9.65 -9.13
C GLU A 45 -16.35 8.46 -8.31
N LEU A 46 -15.94 8.74 -7.08
CA LEU A 46 -15.45 7.76 -6.12
C LEU A 46 -16.31 7.88 -4.85
N PRO A 47 -17.28 6.97 -4.67
CA PRO A 47 -18.05 6.91 -3.43
C PRO A 47 -17.15 6.68 -2.22
N ASP A 48 -17.53 7.22 -1.06
CA ASP A 48 -16.79 7.03 0.19
C ASP A 48 -16.53 5.54 0.49
N ALA A 49 -17.52 4.69 0.24
CA ALA A 49 -17.39 3.23 0.38
C ALA A 49 -16.25 2.63 -0.48
N THR A 50 -15.99 3.19 -1.66
CA THR A 50 -14.87 2.77 -2.52
C THR A 50 -13.53 3.22 -1.94
N ILE A 51 -13.48 4.43 -1.39
CA ILE A 51 -12.29 4.97 -0.73
C ILE A 51 -11.97 4.14 0.52
N ASP A 52 -12.97 3.88 1.37
CA ASP A 52 -12.83 3.06 2.58
C ASP A 52 -12.39 1.63 2.25
N GLY A 53 -12.99 1.04 1.21
CA GLY A 53 -12.60 -0.28 0.70
C GLY A 53 -11.14 -0.30 0.25
N PHE A 54 -10.70 0.73 -0.48
CA PHE A 54 -9.32 0.87 -0.92
C PHE A 54 -8.35 1.02 0.27
N LEU A 55 -8.65 1.89 1.23
CA LEU A 55 -7.83 2.11 2.41
C LEU A 55 -7.73 0.85 3.29
N THR A 56 -8.83 0.11 3.42
CA THR A 56 -8.88 -1.18 4.11
C THR A 56 -7.98 -2.21 3.41
N ALA A 57 -8.06 -2.30 2.08
CA ALA A 57 -7.23 -3.21 1.29
C ALA A 57 -5.73 -2.88 1.41
N VAL A 58 -5.36 -1.60 1.28
CA VAL A 58 -3.97 -1.15 1.42
C VAL A 58 -3.43 -1.47 2.81
N THR A 59 -4.19 -1.12 3.86
CA THR A 59 -3.83 -1.40 5.25
C THR A 59 -3.56 -2.89 5.45
N ALA A 60 -4.45 -3.76 5.00
CA ALA A 60 -4.28 -5.21 5.14
C ALA A 60 -3.01 -5.74 4.45
N VAL A 61 -2.68 -5.22 3.25
CA VAL A 61 -1.46 -5.63 2.51
C VAL A 61 -0.20 -5.15 3.22
N VAL A 62 -0.16 -3.88 3.64
CA VAL A 62 1.00 -3.29 4.32
C VAL A 62 1.25 -3.96 5.68
N GLU A 63 0.20 -4.19 6.46
CA GLU A 63 0.29 -4.88 7.76
C GLU A 63 0.78 -6.32 7.63
N THR A 64 0.34 -7.01 6.57
CA THR A 64 0.82 -8.36 6.28
C THR A 64 2.30 -8.35 5.91
N ALA A 65 2.72 -7.43 5.03
CA ALA A 65 4.13 -7.29 4.65
C ALA A 65 5.01 -6.95 5.85
N ARG A 66 4.58 -5.99 6.70
CA ARG A 66 5.30 -5.60 7.91
C ARG A 66 5.53 -6.78 8.85
N ARG A 67 4.47 -7.55 9.17
CA ARG A 67 4.59 -8.73 10.06
C ARG A 67 5.53 -9.79 9.50
N ARG A 68 5.54 -10.02 8.19
CA ARG A 68 6.51 -10.95 7.56
C ARG A 68 7.93 -10.46 7.76
N SER A 69 8.18 -9.16 7.57
CA SER A 69 9.50 -8.57 7.73
C SER A 69 9.97 -8.54 9.17
N ASP A 70 9.09 -8.24 10.13
CA ASP A 70 9.38 -8.30 11.57
C ASP A 70 9.79 -9.71 12.00
N THR A 71 9.15 -10.74 11.43
CA THR A 71 9.49 -12.16 11.69
C THR A 71 10.88 -12.51 11.14
N LEU A 72 11.28 -11.91 10.02
CA LEU A 72 12.59 -12.09 9.40
C LEU A 72 13.70 -11.30 10.12
N ASP A 73 13.36 -10.15 10.71
CA ASP A 73 14.29 -9.24 11.42
C ASP A 73 14.35 -9.51 12.94
N GLY A 74 13.53 -10.45 13.46
CA GLY A 74 13.44 -10.73 14.90
C GLY A 74 12.86 -9.58 15.74
N ARG A 75 12.19 -8.61 15.11
CA ARG A 75 11.62 -7.43 15.76
C ARG A 75 10.20 -7.73 16.24
N THR A 76 9.84 -7.27 17.45
CA THR A 76 8.45 -7.35 17.92
C THR A 76 7.60 -6.33 17.14
N PRO A 77 6.42 -6.69 16.61
CA PRO A 77 5.61 -5.76 15.84
C PRO A 77 5.19 -4.56 16.68
N VAL A 78 5.47 -3.35 16.17
CA VAL A 78 4.99 -2.11 16.80
C VAL A 78 3.48 -2.01 16.60
N ALA A 79 2.73 -1.89 17.68
CA ALA A 79 1.29 -1.67 17.63
C ALA A 79 1.03 -0.38 16.82
N ALA A 80 0.20 -0.47 15.77
CA ALA A 80 -0.25 0.69 15.02
C ALA A 80 -1.03 1.61 15.98
N GLY A 81 -0.42 2.73 16.39
CA GLY A 81 -1.10 3.78 17.13
C GLY A 81 -2.23 4.38 16.30
N PRO A 82 -3.23 5.01 16.93
CA PRO A 82 -4.37 5.57 16.23
C PRO A 82 -3.90 6.60 15.20
N ILE A 83 -4.49 6.52 14.00
CA ILE A 83 -4.31 7.50 12.93
C ILE A 83 -5.00 8.79 13.39
N PRO A 84 -4.30 9.96 13.42
CA PRO A 84 -4.88 11.22 13.86
C PRO A 84 -5.98 11.75 12.93
#